data_AF-A0A495FJ38-F1
#
_entry.id   AF-A0A495FJ38-F1
#
_cell.length_a   1.000
_cell.length_b   1.000
_cell.length_c   1.000
_cell.angle_alpha   90.00
_cell.angle_beta   90.00
_cell.angle_gamma   90.00
#
_symmetry.space_group_name_H-M   'P 1'
#
loop_
_entity.id
_entity.type
_entity.pdbx_description
1 polymer ?
#
loop_
_entity_poly.entity_id
_entity_poly.type
_entity_poly.pdbx_seq_one_letter_code
_entity_poly.pdbx_strand_id
1 'polypeptide(L)'
;MPQHPPLPLSDNTPGPRPAPHRWVAPTLLGAVAGFLLFSAWIFSPGWERAFRSDNSPASWLSSALLLTLCVTALRLTAERCLPWRLGVWLVLAFGALALDEQFMLHELWKFRCHEWMDACRWSAVREVPMLAVALVGLVTLARLHRALSHRSTRCLLWAGFAVGLAAIAVDQWPEVLPYWPWLPEVPELLARLEEALEVMAEALVLGALLRQPAVTRTSQTTAAV
;
A
#
# COMPACT_ATOMS: atom_id res chain seq x y z
N MET A 1 -48.04 40.63 -16.98
CA MET A 1 -47.18 39.85 -16.06
C MET A 1 -45.97 39.36 -16.87
N PRO A 2 -44.74 39.78 -16.55
CA PRO A 2 -43.55 39.29 -17.24
C PRO A 2 -43.31 37.81 -16.85
N GLN A 3 -43.27 36.95 -17.86
CA GLN A 3 -42.94 35.54 -17.69
C GLN A 3 -41.43 35.43 -17.46
N HIS A 4 -41.02 35.02 -16.27
CA HIS A 4 -39.64 34.64 -16.01
C HIS A 4 -39.31 33.39 -16.85
N PRO A 5 -38.25 33.42 -17.69
CA PRO A 5 -37.79 32.20 -18.32
C PRO A 5 -37.29 31.23 -17.23
N PRO A 6 -37.73 29.97 -17.23
CA PRO A 6 -37.21 28.98 -16.31
C PRO A 6 -35.72 28.78 -16.60
N LEU A 7 -34.88 29.10 -15.62
CA LEU A 7 -33.46 28.76 -15.65
C LEU A 7 -33.35 27.24 -15.88
N PRO A 8 -32.61 26.78 -16.90
CA PRO A 8 -32.34 25.36 -17.04
C PRO A 8 -31.56 24.91 -15.80
N LEU A 9 -32.17 24.00 -15.03
CA LEU A 9 -31.48 23.22 -14.02
C LEU A 9 -30.33 22.52 -14.74
N SER A 10 -29.10 22.98 -14.49
CA SER A 10 -27.90 22.32 -14.95
C SER A 10 -27.92 20.91 -14.37
N ASP A 11 -28.19 19.92 -15.24
CA ASP A 11 -28.13 18.51 -14.91
C ASP A 11 -26.70 18.20 -14.46
N ASN A 12 -26.49 18.23 -13.15
CA ASN A 12 -25.28 17.76 -12.46
C ASN A 12 -25.13 16.24 -12.56
N THR A 13 -25.49 15.63 -13.69
CA THR A 13 -25.11 14.26 -14.00
C THR A 13 -23.58 14.23 -14.11
N PRO A 14 -22.87 13.49 -13.23
CA PRO A 14 -21.44 13.32 -13.37
C PRO A 14 -21.21 12.66 -14.73
N GLY A 15 -20.53 13.38 -15.64
CA GLY A 15 -20.12 12.80 -16.91
C GLY A 15 -19.31 11.51 -16.71
N PRO A 16 -19.15 10.68 -17.75
CA PRO A 16 -18.37 9.45 -17.67
C PRO A 16 -16.98 9.75 -17.12
N ARG A 17 -16.64 9.18 -15.95
CA ARG A 17 -15.31 9.35 -15.38
C ARG A 17 -14.27 8.80 -16.36
N PRO A 18 -13.18 9.54 -16.65
CA PRO A 18 -12.17 9.08 -17.60
C PRO A 18 -11.63 7.71 -17.18
N ALA A 19 -11.37 6.87 -18.18
CA ALA A 19 -10.80 5.55 -17.95
C ALA A 19 -9.36 5.70 -17.41
N PRO A 20 -8.94 4.85 -16.46
CA PRO A 20 -7.60 4.91 -15.91
C PRO A 20 -6.58 4.53 -16.98
N HIS A 21 -5.43 5.21 -16.98
CA HIS A 21 -4.35 4.93 -17.94
C HIS A 21 -3.90 3.47 -17.82
N ARG A 22 -4.00 2.71 -18.92
CA ARG A 22 -3.83 1.24 -18.91
C ARG A 22 -2.40 0.80 -18.61
N TRP A 23 -1.42 1.65 -18.93
CA TRP A 23 0.00 1.31 -18.83
C TRP A 23 0.64 1.62 -17.48
N VAL A 24 0.01 2.42 -16.62
CA VAL A 24 0.64 2.84 -15.35
C VAL A 24 1.01 1.65 -14.46
N ALA A 25 0.05 0.75 -14.20
CA ALA A 25 0.30 -0.42 -13.37
C ALA A 25 1.30 -1.42 -13.99
N PRO A 26 1.16 -1.88 -15.25
CA PRO A 26 2.13 -2.82 -15.81
C PRO A 26 3.54 -2.22 -15.95
N THR A 27 3.67 -0.93 -16.27
CA THR A 27 4.99 -0.28 -16.31
C THR A 27 5.63 -0.20 -14.93
N LEU A 28 4.86 0.18 -13.89
CA LEU A 28 5.35 0.19 -12.52
C LEU A 28 5.78 -1.20 -12.06
N LEU A 29 4.93 -2.22 -12.24
CA LEU A 29 5.23 -3.59 -11.84
C LEU A 29 6.43 -4.16 -12.62
N GLY A 30 6.53 -3.85 -13.91
CA GLY A 30 7.69 -4.23 -14.72
C GLY A 30 8.98 -3.57 -14.26
N ALA A 31 8.93 -2.29 -13.87
CA ALA A 31 10.09 -1.58 -13.32
C ALA A 31 10.53 -2.16 -11.97
N VAL A 32 9.58 -2.43 -11.06
CA VAL A 32 9.84 -3.05 -9.75
C VAL A 32 10.41 -4.45 -9.92
N ALA A 33 9.77 -5.31 -10.72
CA ALA A 33 10.25 -6.65 -10.98
C ALA A 33 11.63 -6.64 -11.66
N GLY A 34 11.85 -5.74 -12.62
CA GLY A 34 13.13 -5.55 -13.28
C GLY A 34 14.23 -5.14 -12.30
N PHE A 35 13.94 -4.23 -11.38
CA PHE A 35 14.87 -3.80 -10.33
C PHE A 35 15.24 -4.96 -9.39
N LEU A 36 14.25 -5.74 -8.94
CA LEU A 36 14.48 -6.89 -8.05
C LEU A 36 15.32 -7.97 -8.75
N LEU A 37 14.99 -8.31 -10.00
CA LEU A 37 15.75 -9.28 -10.80
C LEU A 37 17.18 -8.81 -11.07
N PHE A 38 17.35 -7.53 -11.41
CA PHE A 38 18.67 -6.95 -11.63
C PHE A 38 19.51 -6.94 -10.35
N SER A 39 18.89 -6.65 -9.21
CA SER A 39 19.55 -6.72 -7.90
C SER A 39 19.97 -8.15 -7.58
N ALA A 40 19.08 -9.13 -7.73
CA ALA A 40 19.40 -10.54 -7.54
C ALA A 40 20.58 -10.99 -8.43
N TRP A 41 20.62 -10.53 -9.68
CA TRP A 41 21.70 -10.82 -10.61
C TRP A 41 23.05 -10.22 -10.15
N ILE A 42 23.08 -8.96 -9.71
CA ILE A 42 24.30 -8.31 -9.19
C ILE A 42 24.88 -9.07 -7.99
N PHE A 43 24.02 -9.57 -7.10
CA PHE A 43 24.45 -10.22 -5.86
C PHE A 43 24.76 -11.71 -6.01
N SER A 44 24.61 -12.27 -7.22
CA SER A 44 24.90 -13.67 -7.55
C SER A 44 26.33 -14.09 -7.18
N PRO A 45 26.55 -15.29 -6.60
CA PRO A 45 25.56 -16.34 -6.35
C PRO A 45 24.71 -16.12 -5.08
N GLY A 46 25.09 -15.22 -4.18
CA GLY A 46 24.37 -14.90 -2.95
C GLY A 46 23.24 -13.88 -3.16
N TRP A 47 22.33 -14.19 -4.08
CA TRP A 47 21.22 -13.33 -4.50
C TRP A 47 20.25 -13.00 -3.36
N GLU A 48 20.21 -13.83 -2.32
CA GLU A 48 19.35 -13.65 -1.13
C GLU A 48 19.67 -12.33 -0.41
N ARG A 49 20.91 -11.84 -0.52
CA ARG A 49 21.32 -10.53 0.02
C ARG A 49 20.53 -9.37 -0.59
N ALA A 50 19.99 -9.54 -1.79
CA ALA A 50 19.17 -8.52 -2.44
C ALA A 50 17.79 -8.34 -1.78
N PHE A 51 17.37 -9.32 -0.96
CA PHE A 51 16.01 -9.46 -0.41
C PHE A 51 15.98 -9.54 1.13
N ARG A 52 17.06 -9.15 1.81
CA ARG A 52 17.05 -9.08 3.29
C ARG A 52 16.22 -7.88 3.75
N SER A 53 15.57 -7.99 4.90
CA SER A 53 14.85 -6.86 5.51
C SER A 53 15.79 -5.69 5.82
N ASP A 54 17.05 -5.96 6.19
CA ASP A 54 18.02 -4.92 6.52
C ASP A 54 19.02 -4.63 5.39
N ASN A 55 19.23 -3.34 5.09
CA ASN A 55 20.27 -2.82 4.20
C ASN A 55 20.34 -3.53 2.82
N SER A 56 19.19 -3.90 2.25
CA SER A 56 19.11 -4.54 0.95
C SER A 56 18.53 -3.60 -0.12
N PRO A 57 18.77 -3.88 -1.41
CA PRO A 57 18.06 -3.23 -2.50
C PRO A 57 16.53 -3.31 -2.37
N ALA A 58 15.99 -4.43 -1.89
CA ALA A 58 14.54 -4.60 -1.76
C ALA A 58 13.98 -3.72 -0.63
N SER A 59 14.59 -3.68 0.56
CA SER A 59 14.13 -2.80 1.65
C SER A 59 14.34 -1.31 1.36
N TRP A 60 15.41 -0.96 0.63
CA TRP A 60 15.54 0.39 0.07
C TRP A 60 14.39 0.75 -0.88
N LEU A 61 14.02 -0.18 -1.78
CA LEU A 61 12.92 0.04 -2.71
C LEU A 61 11.57 0.11 -1.98
N SER A 62 11.36 -0.72 -0.96
CA SER A 62 10.19 -0.69 -0.05
C SER A 62 10.03 0.71 0.56
N SER A 63 11.09 1.21 1.23
CA SER A 63 11.13 2.58 1.78
C SER A 63 10.77 3.65 0.74
N ALA A 64 11.32 3.55 -0.48
CA ALA A 64 11.05 4.49 -1.56
C ALA A 64 9.60 4.40 -2.07
N LEU A 65 9.03 3.21 -2.17
CA LEU A 65 7.64 2.98 -2.57
C LEU A 65 6.67 3.49 -1.51
N LEU A 66 6.90 3.24 -0.23
CA LEU A 66 6.10 3.77 0.89
C LEU A 66 6.11 5.30 0.94
N LEU A 67 7.28 5.92 0.75
CA LEU A 67 7.36 7.38 0.64
C LEU A 67 6.60 7.89 -0.59
N THR A 68 6.71 7.20 -1.72
CA THR A 68 5.97 7.54 -2.94
C THR A 68 4.45 7.38 -2.76
N LEU A 69 4.01 6.35 -2.04
CA LEU A 69 2.63 6.13 -1.63
C LEU A 69 2.14 7.28 -0.74
N CYS A 70 2.94 7.72 0.23
CA CYS A 70 2.66 8.86 1.09
C CYS A 70 2.48 10.15 0.28
N VAL A 71 3.42 10.49 -0.61
CA VAL A 71 3.35 11.66 -1.49
C VAL A 71 2.15 11.56 -2.45
N THR A 72 1.89 10.39 -2.99
CA THR A 72 0.73 10.15 -3.87
C THR A 72 -0.58 10.34 -3.12
N ALA A 73 -0.69 9.82 -1.89
CA ALA A 73 -1.85 10.03 -1.03
C ALA A 73 -2.05 11.52 -0.71
N LEU A 74 -0.96 12.25 -0.43
CA LEU A 74 -1.02 13.69 -0.18
C LEU A 74 -1.53 14.45 -1.41
N ARG A 75 -1.00 14.14 -2.59
CA ARG A 75 -1.46 14.72 -3.87
C ARG A 75 -2.94 14.42 -4.11
N LEU A 76 -3.37 13.17 -3.98
CA LEU A 76 -4.78 12.78 -4.15
C LEU A 76 -5.70 13.45 -3.13
N THR A 77 -5.20 13.74 -1.93
CA THR A 77 -5.92 14.49 -0.89
C THR A 77 -6.06 15.97 -1.29
N ALA A 78 -4.96 16.60 -1.71
CA ALA A 78 -4.93 18.01 -2.13
C ALA A 78 -5.82 18.27 -3.35
N GLU A 79 -5.80 17.35 -4.33
CA GLU A 79 -6.64 17.40 -5.52
C GLU A 79 -8.09 16.92 -5.29
N ARG A 80 -8.45 16.58 -4.05
CA ARG A 80 -9.79 16.09 -3.66
C ARG A 80 -10.24 14.85 -4.44
N CYS A 81 -9.29 14.01 -4.85
CA CYS A 81 -9.53 12.72 -5.51
C CYS A 81 -9.95 11.63 -4.51
N LEU A 82 -9.62 11.83 -3.23
CA LEU A 82 -10.04 11.00 -2.12
C LEU A 82 -10.81 11.83 -1.08
N PRO A 83 -11.72 11.22 -0.30
CA PRO A 83 -12.31 11.87 0.86
C PRO A 83 -11.20 12.35 1.81
N TRP A 84 -11.23 13.61 2.23
CA TRP A 84 -10.17 14.24 3.03
C TRP A 84 -9.68 13.38 4.20
N ARG A 85 -10.60 12.84 5.01
CA ARG A 85 -10.25 12.01 6.18
C ARG A 85 -9.50 10.74 5.78
N LEU A 86 -9.90 10.11 4.66
CA LEU A 86 -9.22 8.92 4.14
C LEU A 86 -7.85 9.30 3.57
N GLY A 87 -7.78 10.41 2.84
CA GLY A 87 -6.54 10.93 2.30
C GLY A 87 -5.48 11.23 3.37
N VAL A 88 -5.84 12.02 4.39
CA VAL A 88 -4.98 12.31 5.54
C VAL A 88 -4.58 11.03 6.28
N TRP A 89 -5.53 10.10 6.48
CA TRP A 89 -5.24 8.80 7.08
C TRP A 89 -4.17 8.03 6.30
N LEU A 90 -4.27 7.97 4.97
CA LEU A 90 -3.29 7.27 4.12
C LEU A 90 -1.92 7.94 4.15
N VAL A 91 -1.86 9.27 4.15
CA VAL A 91 -0.58 10.00 4.29
C VAL A 91 0.11 9.61 5.60
N LEU A 92 -0.63 9.63 6.72
CA LEU A 92 -0.08 9.27 8.02
C LEU A 92 0.30 7.79 8.08
N ALA A 93 -0.53 6.90 7.54
CA ALA A 93 -0.28 5.46 7.55
C ALA A 93 0.95 5.09 6.71
N PHE A 94 1.05 5.55 5.46
CA PHE A 94 2.22 5.30 4.63
C PHE A 94 3.47 6.00 5.15
N GLY A 95 3.35 7.19 5.73
CA GLY A 95 4.47 7.85 6.41
C GLY A 95 4.97 7.07 7.61
N ALA A 96 4.07 6.51 8.43
CA ALA A 96 4.42 5.66 9.56
C ALA A 96 5.08 4.36 9.10
N LEU A 97 4.55 3.70 8.07
CA LEU A 97 5.16 2.50 7.48
C LEU A 97 6.53 2.80 6.87
N ALA A 98 6.71 3.93 6.18
CA ALA A 98 8.02 4.31 5.64
C ALA A 98 9.07 4.55 6.73
N LEU A 99 8.65 5.12 7.88
CA LEU A 99 9.53 5.27 9.04
C LEU A 99 9.82 3.92 9.69
N ASP A 100 8.80 3.07 9.80
CA ASP A 100 8.95 1.73 10.32
C ASP A 100 9.94 0.92 9.50
N GLU A 101 9.82 0.94 8.17
CA GLU A 101 10.74 0.29 7.25
C GLU A 101 12.18 0.81 7.41
N GLN A 102 12.36 2.13 7.45
CA GLN A 102 13.69 2.75 7.53
C GLN A 102 14.39 2.53 8.88
N PHE A 103 13.63 2.38 9.97
CA PHE A 103 14.15 2.28 11.33
C PHE A 103 13.87 0.93 12.01
N MET A 104 13.21 0.01 11.31
CA MET A 104 12.78 -1.30 11.76
C MET A 104 12.05 -1.23 13.12
N LEU A 105 11.10 -0.29 13.26
CA LEU A 105 10.48 0.01 14.56
C LEU A 105 9.69 -1.19 15.10
N HIS A 106 9.00 -1.92 14.24
CA HIS A 106 8.26 -3.12 14.60
C HIS A 106 9.20 -4.27 14.98
N GLU A 107 10.37 -4.39 14.36
CA GLU A 107 11.39 -5.37 14.77
C GLU A 107 12.00 -4.98 16.13
N LEU A 108 12.32 -3.70 16.34
CA LEU A 108 12.77 -3.20 17.64
C LEU A 108 11.74 -3.49 18.73
N TRP A 109 10.45 -3.37 18.42
CA TRP A 109 9.39 -3.81 19.33
C TRP A 109 9.43 -5.34 19.54
N LYS A 110 9.39 -6.13 18.46
CA LYS A 110 9.32 -7.60 18.51
C LYS A 110 10.48 -8.20 19.31
N PHE A 111 11.72 -7.74 19.06
CA PHE A 111 12.92 -8.31 19.65
C PHE A 111 13.39 -7.60 20.93
N ARG A 112 13.20 -6.29 21.07
CA ARG A 112 13.77 -5.50 22.18
C ARG A 112 12.74 -4.90 23.15
N CYS A 113 11.44 -5.16 22.97
CA CYS A 113 10.43 -4.64 23.90
C CYS A 113 10.63 -5.06 25.37
N HIS A 114 11.19 -6.25 25.60
CA HIS A 114 11.47 -6.76 26.94
C HIS A 114 12.47 -5.91 27.74
N GLU A 115 13.27 -5.05 27.08
CA GLU A 115 14.24 -4.17 27.75
C GLU A 115 13.56 -2.98 28.47
N TRP A 116 12.32 -2.65 28.11
CA TRP A 116 11.62 -1.45 28.60
C TRP A 116 10.18 -1.69 29.04
N MET A 117 9.62 -2.90 28.81
CA MET A 117 8.26 -3.24 29.23
C MET A 117 8.10 -4.71 29.66
N ASP A 118 7.72 -4.95 30.92
CA ASP A 118 7.50 -6.29 31.49
C ASP A 118 6.40 -7.10 30.78
N ALA A 119 5.44 -6.42 30.15
CA ALA A 119 4.35 -7.07 29.42
C ALA A 119 4.87 -7.83 28.18
N CYS A 120 6.04 -7.48 27.66
CA CYS A 120 6.64 -8.13 26.50
C CYS A 120 7.20 -9.53 26.78
N ARG A 121 7.05 -10.05 28.01
CA ARG A 121 7.20 -11.48 28.31
C ARG A 121 6.15 -12.36 27.60
N TRP A 122 5.02 -11.79 27.20
CA TRP A 122 3.97 -12.50 26.46
C TRP A 122 4.21 -12.33 24.95
N SER A 123 4.31 -13.44 24.19
CA SER A 123 4.47 -13.41 22.72
C SER A 123 3.41 -12.57 22.04
N ALA A 124 2.14 -12.72 22.46
CA ALA A 124 1.03 -11.94 21.95
C ALA A 124 1.23 -10.40 22.00
N VAL A 125 2.00 -9.89 22.97
CA VAL A 125 2.31 -8.44 23.07
C VAL A 125 3.39 -8.04 22.06
N ARG A 126 4.36 -8.92 21.80
CA ARG A 126 5.45 -8.69 20.83
C ARG A 126 4.93 -8.65 19.39
N GLU A 127 3.91 -9.45 19.07
CA GLU A 127 3.30 -9.50 17.73
C GLU A 127 2.24 -8.40 17.46
N VAL A 128 1.93 -7.56 18.46
CA VAL A 128 0.88 -6.53 18.33
C VAL A 128 1.07 -5.62 17.11
N PRO A 129 2.28 -5.08 16.82
CA PRO A 129 2.46 -4.22 15.65
C PRO A 129 2.08 -4.90 14.35
N MET A 130 2.51 -6.16 14.15
CA MET A 130 2.24 -6.89 12.91
C MET A 130 0.75 -7.20 12.74
N LEU A 131 0.08 -7.64 13.81
CA LEU A 131 -1.38 -7.85 13.81
C LEU A 131 -2.16 -6.55 13.60
N ALA A 132 -1.67 -5.44 14.16
CA ALA A 132 -2.27 -4.13 13.99
C ALA A 132 -2.19 -3.68 12.51
N VAL A 133 -1.05 -3.89 11.84
CA VAL A 133 -0.89 -3.58 10.41
C VAL A 133 -1.91 -4.36 9.56
N ALA A 134 -2.07 -5.67 9.79
CA ALA A 134 -3.06 -6.48 9.06
C ALA A 134 -4.50 -5.98 9.28
N LEU A 135 -4.90 -5.74 10.53
CA LEU A 135 -6.25 -5.28 10.87
C LEU A 135 -6.54 -3.89 10.31
N VAL A 136 -5.61 -2.96 10.53
CA VAL A 136 -5.72 -1.58 10.05
C VAL A 136 -5.69 -1.55 8.52
N GLY A 137 -4.88 -2.40 7.89
CA GLY A 137 -4.83 -2.62 6.46
C GLY A 137 -6.18 -3.05 5.91
N LEU A 138 -6.84 -4.03 6.53
CA LEU A 138 -8.17 -4.49 6.12
C LEU A 138 -9.24 -3.38 6.22
N VAL A 139 -9.24 -2.61 7.31
CA VAL A 139 -10.16 -1.48 7.47
C VAL A 139 -9.88 -0.40 6.42
N THR A 140 -8.61 -0.12 6.14
CA THR A 140 -8.18 0.86 5.13
C THR A 140 -8.56 0.41 3.72
N LEU A 141 -8.38 -0.87 3.40
CA LEU A 141 -8.83 -1.51 2.17
C LEU A 141 -10.33 -1.35 1.97
N ALA A 142 -11.14 -1.64 2.99
CA ALA A 142 -12.59 -1.52 2.88
C ALA A 142 -13.03 -0.07 2.59
N ARG A 143 -12.36 0.92 3.20
CA ARG A 143 -12.61 2.35 2.93
C ARG A 143 -12.17 2.75 1.53
N LEU A 144 -10.98 2.32 1.11
CA LEU A 144 -10.47 2.58 -0.24
C LEU A 144 -11.34 1.91 -1.31
N HIS A 145 -11.76 0.66 -1.13
CA HIS A 145 -12.61 -0.05 -2.08
C HIS A 145 -13.87 0.75 -2.44
N ARG A 146 -14.49 1.40 -1.45
CA ARG A 146 -15.66 2.26 -1.63
C ARG A 146 -15.32 3.58 -2.33
N ALA A 147 -14.13 4.13 -2.10
CA ALA A 147 -13.69 5.38 -2.70
C ALA A 147 -13.21 5.22 -4.16
N LEU A 148 -12.57 4.11 -4.50
CA LEU A 148 -12.02 3.88 -5.84
C LEU A 148 -13.15 3.64 -6.86
N SER A 149 -13.04 4.29 -8.01
CA SER A 149 -14.09 4.29 -9.03
C SER A 149 -14.11 3.05 -9.94
N HIS A 150 -12.94 2.56 -10.35
CA HIS A 150 -12.83 1.54 -11.40
C HIS A 150 -12.54 0.14 -10.85
N ARG A 151 -13.22 -0.88 -11.40
CA ARG A 151 -13.08 -2.30 -10.99
C ARG A 151 -11.65 -2.80 -11.12
N SER A 152 -10.96 -2.46 -12.21
CA SER A 152 -9.56 -2.84 -12.42
C SER A 152 -8.63 -2.25 -11.36
N THR A 153 -8.94 -1.05 -10.85
CA THR A 153 -8.14 -0.37 -9.83
C THR A 153 -8.40 -0.98 -8.45
N ARG A 154 -9.64 -1.35 -8.17
CA ARG A 154 -9.99 -2.15 -6.98
C ARG A 154 -9.32 -3.52 -7.00
N CYS A 155 -9.22 -4.15 -8.18
CA CYS A 155 -8.55 -5.44 -8.34
C CYS A 155 -7.06 -5.35 -7.99
N LEU A 156 -6.36 -4.30 -8.44
CA LEU A 156 -4.98 -4.05 -8.03
C LEU A 156 -4.85 -3.87 -6.52
N LEU A 157 -5.75 -3.09 -5.91
CA LEU A 157 -5.74 -2.87 -4.46
C LEU A 157 -5.94 -4.18 -3.69
N TRP A 158 -6.90 -5.01 -4.11
CA TRP A 158 -7.13 -6.33 -3.50
C TRP A 158 -5.96 -7.29 -3.73
N ALA A 159 -5.33 -7.26 -4.91
CA ALA A 159 -4.14 -8.04 -5.17
C ALA A 159 -2.98 -7.61 -4.28
N GLY A 160 -2.75 -6.30 -4.14
CA GLY A 160 -1.72 -5.76 -3.25
C GLY A 160 -1.96 -6.17 -1.80
N PHE A 161 -3.19 -6.05 -1.32
CA PHE A 161 -3.55 -6.52 0.03
C PHE A 161 -3.34 -8.03 0.21
N ALA A 162 -3.71 -8.86 -0.77
CA ALA A 162 -3.50 -10.30 -0.70
C ALA A 162 -2.02 -10.67 -0.67
N VAL A 163 -1.17 -9.99 -1.46
CA VAL A 163 0.28 -10.18 -1.44
C VAL A 163 0.86 -9.71 -0.10
N GLY A 164 0.43 -8.57 0.43
CA GLY A 164 0.87 -8.08 1.74
C GLY A 164 0.46 -9.00 2.89
N LEU A 165 -0.76 -9.55 2.87
CA LEU A 165 -1.15 -10.59 3.83
C LEU A 165 -0.31 -11.86 3.69
N ALA A 166 0.12 -12.21 2.48
CA ALA A 166 1.03 -13.35 2.28
C ALA A 166 2.41 -13.07 2.89
N ALA A 167 2.94 -11.85 2.74
CA ALA A 167 4.20 -11.45 3.37
C ALA A 167 4.11 -11.51 4.90
N ILE A 168 3.07 -10.91 5.49
CA ILE A 168 2.79 -11.00 6.93
C ILE A 168 2.66 -12.45 7.38
N ALA A 169 1.97 -13.29 6.60
CA ALA A 169 1.82 -14.70 6.94
C ALA A 169 3.15 -15.46 6.92
N VAL A 170 4.08 -15.10 6.03
CA VAL A 170 5.43 -15.65 5.97
C VAL A 170 6.23 -15.26 7.22
N ASP A 171 6.23 -13.99 7.63
CA ASP A 171 6.89 -13.52 8.87
C ASP A 171 6.31 -14.18 10.13
N GLN A 172 4.98 -14.35 10.17
CA GLN A 172 4.28 -14.83 11.37
C GLN A 172 4.22 -16.35 11.48
N TRP A 173 4.51 -17.09 10.40
CA TRP A 173 4.40 -18.56 10.37
C TRP A 173 5.24 -19.27 11.45
N PRO A 174 6.50 -18.86 11.71
CA PRO A 174 7.33 -19.49 12.74
C PRO A 174 6.72 -19.40 14.14
N GLU A 175 5.98 -18.33 14.45
CA GLU A 175 5.28 -18.17 15.74
C GLU A 175 4.02 -19.04 15.84
N VAL A 176 3.40 -19.39 14.71
CA VAL A 176 2.19 -20.24 14.67
C VAL A 176 2.53 -21.73 14.75
N LEU A 177 3.65 -22.15 14.15
CA LEU A 177 4.04 -23.57 14.02
C LEU A 177 4.08 -24.35 15.36
N PRO A 178 4.57 -23.79 16.50
CA PRO A 178 4.56 -24.48 17.79
C PRO A 178 3.16 -24.84 18.30
N TYR A 179 2.15 -24.06 17.91
CA TYR A 179 0.76 -24.26 18.33
C TYR A 179 -0.03 -25.16 17.38
N TRP A 180 0.39 -25.26 16.11
CA TRP A 180 -0.23 -26.12 15.07
C TRP A 180 0.84 -26.96 14.33
N PRO A 181 1.43 -27.99 14.97
CA PRO A 181 2.59 -28.73 14.44
C PRO A 181 2.29 -29.61 13.21
N TRP A 182 1.03 -29.73 12.82
CA TRP A 182 0.60 -30.46 11.61
C TRP A 182 0.64 -29.60 10.34
N LEU A 183 0.86 -28.30 10.48
CA LEU A 183 1.06 -27.41 9.35
C LEU A 183 2.47 -27.60 8.75
N PRO A 184 2.61 -27.51 7.42
CA PRO A 184 3.93 -27.57 6.78
C PRO A 184 4.78 -26.35 7.11
N GLU A 185 6.10 -26.50 7.08
CA GLU A 185 7.04 -25.38 7.14
C GLU A 185 6.91 -24.48 5.91
N VAL A 186 7.20 -23.18 6.06
CA VAL A 186 7.26 -22.26 4.91
C VAL A 186 8.43 -22.69 4.02
N PRO A 187 8.23 -22.83 2.69
CA PRO A 187 9.33 -23.10 1.78
C PRO A 187 10.43 -22.05 1.94
N GLU A 188 11.68 -22.48 2.06
CA GLU A 188 12.83 -21.59 2.30
C GLU A 188 12.94 -20.46 1.27
N LEU A 189 12.63 -20.75 0.00
CA LEU A 189 12.58 -19.75 -1.07
C LEU A 189 11.56 -18.64 -0.77
N LEU A 190 10.38 -19.00 -0.23
CA LEU A 190 9.35 -18.03 0.09
C LEU A 190 9.73 -17.17 1.30
N ALA A 191 10.34 -17.78 2.32
CA ALA A 191 10.89 -17.05 3.47
C ALA A 191 11.96 -16.04 3.03
N ARG A 192 12.83 -16.41 2.09
CA ARG A 192 13.85 -15.50 1.52
C ARG A 192 13.30 -14.42 0.58
N LEU A 193 12.06 -14.54 0.14
CA LEU A 193 11.39 -13.61 -0.77
C LEU A 193 10.31 -12.78 -0.08
N GLU A 194 10.19 -12.85 1.25
CA GLU A 194 9.23 -12.06 2.03
C GLU A 194 9.28 -10.58 1.67
N GLU A 195 10.47 -9.96 1.74
CA GLU A 195 10.70 -8.56 1.37
C GLU A 195 10.25 -8.25 -0.06
N ALA A 196 10.48 -9.18 -0.99
CA ALA A 196 10.02 -9.02 -2.37
C ALA A 196 8.48 -9.03 -2.47
N LEU A 197 7.80 -9.79 -1.62
CA LEU A 197 6.33 -9.77 -1.55
C LEU A 197 5.84 -8.42 -1.04
N GLU A 198 6.47 -7.84 -0.02
CA GLU A 198 6.11 -6.51 0.50
C GLU A 198 6.25 -5.43 -0.57
N VAL A 199 7.41 -5.35 -1.22
CA VAL A 199 7.67 -4.46 -2.35
C VAL A 199 6.62 -4.61 -3.46
N MET A 200 6.24 -5.85 -3.79
CA MET A 200 5.20 -6.12 -4.80
C MET A 200 3.80 -5.69 -4.33
N ALA A 201 3.47 -5.89 -3.06
CA ALA A 201 2.22 -5.41 -2.47
C ALA A 201 2.10 -3.89 -2.57
N GLU A 202 3.16 -3.18 -2.20
CA GLU A 202 3.24 -1.72 -2.27
C GLU A 202 3.13 -1.21 -3.70
N ALA A 203 3.84 -1.82 -4.64
CA ALA A 203 3.77 -1.47 -6.05
C ALA A 203 2.35 -1.64 -6.62
N LEU A 204 1.63 -2.69 -6.19
CA LEU A 204 0.23 -2.91 -6.57
C LEU A 204 -0.70 -1.83 -6.00
N VAL A 205 -0.51 -1.46 -4.73
CA VAL A 205 -1.28 -0.38 -4.08
C VAL A 205 -0.97 0.97 -4.75
N LEU A 206 0.31 1.26 -5.02
CA LEU A 206 0.73 2.48 -5.69
C LEU A 206 0.16 2.56 -7.11
N GLY A 207 0.22 1.45 -7.86
CA GLY A 207 -0.43 1.33 -9.15
C GLY A 207 -1.93 1.57 -9.09
N ALA A 208 -2.60 1.20 -8.00
CA ALA A 208 -4.01 1.49 -7.80
C ALA A 208 -4.26 2.99 -7.55
N LEU A 209 -3.44 3.64 -6.72
CA LEU A 209 -3.57 5.05 -6.39
C LEU A 209 -3.21 5.98 -7.56
N LEU A 210 -2.13 5.71 -8.28
CA LEU A 210 -1.72 6.48 -9.47
C LEU A 210 -2.77 6.43 -10.60
N ARG A 211 -3.61 5.40 -10.62
CA ARG A 211 -4.71 5.25 -11.57
C ARG A 211 -5.99 5.98 -11.14
N GLN A 212 -5.99 6.71 -10.01
CA GLN A 212 -7.12 7.55 -9.64
C GLN A 212 -7.19 8.79 -10.54
N PRO A 213 -8.34 9.06 -11.18
CA PRO A 213 -8.51 10.25 -11.99
C PRO A 213 -8.55 11.50 -11.11
N ALA A 214 -7.92 12.58 -11.57
CA ALA A 214 -8.11 13.89 -10.97
C ALA A 214 -9.59 14.31 -11.07
N VAL A 215 -10.15 14.88 -10.00
CA VAL A 215 -11.47 15.53 -10.10
C VAL A 215 -11.29 16.80 -10.91
N THR A 216 -11.57 16.72 -12.22
CA THR A 216 -11.63 17.90 -13.07
C THR A 216 -12.88 18.67 -12.66
N ARG A 217 -12.73 19.72 -11.83
CA ARG A 217 -13.75 20.76 -11.80
C ARG A 217 -13.66 21.47 -13.13
N THR A 218 -14.56 21.17 -14.06
CA THR A 218 -14.93 22.12 -15.09
C THR A 218 -15.52 23.33 -14.38
N SER A 219 -14.68 24.32 -14.08
CA SER A 219 -15.13 25.68 -13.89
C SER A 219 -15.73 26.12 -15.22
N GLN A 220 -17.04 25.95 -15.38
CA GLN A 220 -17.77 26.70 -16.40
C GLN A 220 -17.72 28.17 -15.96
N THR A 221 -16.63 28.85 -16.33
CA THR A 221 -16.60 30.30 -16.39
C THR A 221 -17.44 30.67 -17.61
N THR A 222 -18.76 30.78 -17.42
CA THR A 222 -19.59 31.53 -18.37
C THR A 222 -19.17 32.98 -18.26
N ALA A 223 -18.23 33.38 -19.14
CA ALA A 223 -18.02 34.75 -19.50
C ALA A 223 -19.33 35.23 -20.17
N ALA A 224 -20.10 36.03 -19.44
CA ALA A 224 -21.15 36.84 -20.05
C ALA A 224 -20.46 38.01 -20.75
N VAL A 225 -20.58 38.04 -22.08
CA VAL A 225 -20.38 39.22 -22.93
C VAL A 225 -21.73 39.91 -23.06
#